data_AF-A0A957EQB5-F1
#
_entry.id   AF-A0A957EQB5-F1
#
_cell.length_a   1.000
_cell.length_b   1.000
_cell.length_c   1.000
_cell.angle_alpha   90.00
_cell.angle_beta   90.00
_cell.angle_gamma   90.00
#
_symmetry.space_group_name_H-M   'P 1'
#
loop_
_entity.id
_entity.type
_entity.pdbx_description
1 polymer ?
#
loop_
_entity_poly.entity_id
_entity_poly.type
_entity_poly.pdbx_seq_one_letter_code
_entity_poly.pdbx_strand_id
1 'polypeptide(L)'
;MFNFMFNLVEKRRTYFIFSGTIILLGIAAMIFSLVETGSLFRLGVDFRSGTRFEVQFTELVQENDIRAVFNDFGVNNPSVIALIGEGLENSWQIRSEFVSPETAQAIEAALAEQVAPLVPGTTQVQSVSPSVGQEVTRAAFVAVAVAAVIILIYIMVVFRQVPNPFRYGACAVVAMLHDLFVIFSFAALTGVILGWEVDALFLTAVLTVAGFSLQDTIVVFDRIRENIAKRPFEKYETLVNRSILETIHRSLATQLNAMFVMVAILLFGGASIKPFIAALFIGLLSGTYSSIFTAVPLLVAWEKNEIPFLKA
;
A
#
# COMPACT_ATOMS: atom_id res chain seq x y z
N MET A 1 -8.61 -20.87 -33.19
CA MET A 1 -9.16 -21.29 -31.90
C MET A 1 -9.33 -20.03 -31.06
N PHE A 2 -10.58 -19.58 -30.88
CA PHE A 2 -11.05 -18.36 -30.19
C PHE A 2 -10.33 -17.03 -30.46
N ASN A 3 -10.73 -16.34 -31.54
CA ASN A 3 -10.32 -14.96 -31.81
C ASN A 3 -11.33 -13.98 -31.19
N PHE A 4 -11.45 -13.99 -29.85
CA PHE A 4 -12.08 -12.87 -29.15
C PHE A 4 -11.06 -11.74 -29.08
N MET A 5 -11.03 -10.89 -30.10
CA MET A 5 -10.24 -9.67 -30.05
C MET A 5 -10.99 -8.69 -29.14
N PHE A 6 -10.84 -8.85 -27.83
CA PHE A 6 -11.38 -7.92 -26.84
C PHE A 6 -10.73 -6.57 -27.09
N ASN A 7 -11.47 -5.56 -27.54
CA ASN A 7 -10.92 -4.22 -27.73
C ASN A 7 -10.77 -3.51 -26.38
N LEU A 8 -9.71 -3.82 -25.64
CA LEU A 8 -9.42 -3.21 -24.34
C LEU A 8 -9.03 -1.74 -24.52
N VAL A 9 -8.17 -1.47 -25.50
CA VAL A 9 -7.61 -0.14 -25.75
C VAL A 9 -8.68 0.91 -26.10
N GLU A 10 -9.76 0.51 -26.76
CA GLU A 10 -10.89 1.39 -27.13
C GLU A 10 -11.70 1.85 -25.91
N LYS A 11 -11.70 1.06 -24.83
CA LYS A 11 -12.44 1.35 -23.59
C LYS A 11 -11.63 2.14 -22.56
N ARG A 12 -10.47 2.69 -22.95
CA ARG A 12 -9.53 3.44 -22.08
C ARG A 12 -10.18 4.47 -21.17
N ARG A 13 -11.16 5.23 -21.68
CA ARG A 13 -11.87 6.26 -20.90
C ARG A 13 -12.56 5.68 -19.67
N THR A 14 -13.20 4.53 -19.80
CA THR A 14 -13.91 3.88 -18.69
C THR A 14 -12.93 3.49 -17.59
N TYR A 15 -11.73 3.03 -17.96
CA TYR A 15 -10.69 2.68 -17.00
C TYR A 15 -10.17 3.92 -16.26
N PHE A 16 -9.90 5.02 -16.98
CA PHE A 16 -9.49 6.28 -16.33
C PHE A 16 -10.56 6.87 -15.41
N ILE A 17 -11.84 6.78 -15.77
CA ILE A 17 -12.94 7.21 -14.90
C ILE A 17 -13.01 6.33 -13.65
N PHE A 18 -12.89 5.02 -13.80
CA PHE A 18 -12.90 4.09 -12.67
C PHE A 18 -11.74 4.36 -11.71
N SER A 19 -10.50 4.41 -12.21
CA SER A 19 -9.32 4.78 -11.44
C SER A 19 -9.45 6.15 -10.78
N GLY A 20 -9.91 7.15 -11.54
CA GLY A 20 -10.11 8.51 -11.02
C GLY A 20 -11.14 8.54 -9.89
N THR A 21 -12.22 7.75 -9.99
CA THR A 21 -13.23 7.66 -8.93
C THR A 21 -12.65 7.07 -7.65
N ILE A 22 -11.87 5.98 -7.75
CA ILE A 22 -11.21 5.37 -6.58
C ILE A 22 -10.27 6.36 -5.92
N ILE A 23 -9.42 7.04 -6.70
CA ILE A 23 -8.47 8.03 -6.18
C ILE A 23 -9.21 9.21 -5.53
N LEU A 24 -10.29 9.71 -6.14
CA LEU A 24 -11.08 10.81 -5.57
C LEU A 24 -11.74 10.42 -4.24
N LEU A 25 -12.29 9.21 -4.14
CA LEU A 25 -12.82 8.69 -2.87
C LEU A 25 -11.73 8.56 -1.81
N GLY A 26 -10.54 8.11 -2.20
CA GLY A 26 -9.37 8.07 -1.33
C GLY A 26 -8.91 9.43 -0.84
N ILE A 27 -8.89 10.43 -1.73
CA ILE A 27 -8.57 11.81 -1.37
C ILE A 27 -9.62 12.34 -0.38
N ALA A 28 -10.90 12.07 -0.60
CA ALA A 28 -11.95 12.45 0.34
C ALA A 28 -11.74 11.79 1.72
N ALA A 29 -11.37 10.51 1.76
CA ALA A 29 -11.06 9.81 3.01
C ALA A 29 -9.81 10.40 3.71
N MET A 30 -8.76 10.76 2.96
CA MET A 30 -7.57 11.42 3.51
C MET A 30 -7.90 12.81 4.07
N ILE A 31 -8.74 13.59 3.38
CA ILE A 31 -9.19 14.90 3.85
C ILE A 31 -10.05 14.73 5.12
N PHE A 32 -10.95 13.75 5.15
CA PHE A 32 -11.74 13.45 6.34
C PHE A 32 -10.83 13.08 7.52
N SER A 33 -9.85 12.20 7.32
CA SER A 33 -8.84 11.86 8.32
C SER A 33 -8.08 13.09 8.81
N LEU A 34 -7.70 14.01 7.90
CA LEU A 34 -7.01 15.24 8.24
C LEU A 34 -7.84 16.14 9.17
N VAL A 35 -9.13 16.28 8.89
CA VAL A 35 -10.04 17.10 9.70
C VAL A 35 -10.27 16.49 11.08
N GLU A 36 -10.43 15.17 11.17
CA GLU A 36 -10.71 14.46 12.43
C GLU A 36 -9.46 14.28 13.31
N THR A 37 -8.30 13.97 12.70
CA THR A 37 -7.11 13.50 13.45
C THR A 37 -5.90 14.43 13.33
N GLY A 38 -5.99 15.49 12.52
CA GLY A 38 -4.88 16.39 12.19
C GLY A 38 -3.86 15.80 11.22
N SER A 39 -4.06 14.59 10.69
CA SER A 39 -3.16 13.95 9.70
C SER A 39 -3.92 13.20 8.60
N LEU A 40 -3.35 13.17 7.39
CA LEU A 40 -3.94 12.50 6.21
C LEU A 40 -4.18 11.00 6.41
N PHE A 41 -3.39 10.39 7.29
CA PHE A 41 -3.51 8.99 7.70
C PHE A 41 -3.51 8.92 9.22
N ARG A 42 -4.03 7.82 9.76
CA ARG A 42 -3.84 7.47 11.17
C ARG A 42 -2.41 6.95 11.32
N LEU A 43 -1.53 7.81 11.82
CA LEU A 43 -0.09 7.51 11.91
C LEU A 43 0.22 6.70 13.16
N GLY A 44 0.92 5.58 12.97
CA GLY A 44 1.46 4.77 14.05
C GLY A 44 2.66 5.43 14.74
N VAL A 45 3.16 4.74 15.77
CA VAL A 45 4.27 5.22 16.61
C VAL A 45 5.56 5.44 15.81
N ASP A 46 5.76 4.75 14.68
CA ASP A 46 6.92 4.98 13.81
C ASP A 46 6.99 6.39 13.25
N PHE A 47 5.86 7.06 13.05
CA PHE A 47 5.83 8.40 12.43
C PHE A 47 5.50 9.51 13.42
N ARG A 48 4.71 9.23 14.46
CA ARG A 48 4.42 10.19 15.53
C ARG A 48 5.43 10.15 16.68
N SER A 49 6.32 9.15 16.69
CA SER A 49 7.12 8.74 17.85
C SER A 49 6.25 8.37 19.06
N GLY A 50 6.75 7.48 19.90
CA GLY A 50 5.96 6.96 21.02
C GLY A 50 6.22 5.49 21.28
N THR A 51 5.44 4.93 22.18
CA THR A 51 5.45 3.50 22.47
C THR A 51 4.05 2.91 22.33
N ARG A 52 3.96 1.83 21.56
CA ARG A 52 2.76 1.00 21.39
C ARG A 52 2.94 -0.30 22.14
N PHE A 53 1.94 -0.64 22.94
CA PHE A 53 1.78 -1.94 23.57
C PHE A 53 0.55 -2.60 22.98
N GLU A 54 0.69 -3.85 22.56
CA GLU A 54 -0.41 -4.77 22.36
C GLU A 54 -0.28 -5.87 23.39
N VAL A 55 -1.29 -6.02 24.24
CA VAL A 55 -1.30 -6.98 25.34
C VAL A 55 -2.61 -7.75 25.30
N GLN A 56 -2.59 -9.00 25.76
CA GLN A 56 -3.79 -9.80 25.97
C GLN A 56 -3.75 -10.34 27.37
N PHE A 57 -4.81 -10.10 28.13
CA PHE A 57 -4.92 -10.56 29.51
C PHE A 57 -5.69 -11.89 29.56
N THR A 58 -5.34 -12.75 30.51
CA THR A 58 -6.07 -14.00 30.75
C THR A 58 -7.47 -13.78 31.34
N GLU A 59 -7.71 -12.58 31.89
CA GLU A 59 -8.92 -12.21 32.61
C GLU A 59 -9.51 -10.89 32.09
N LEU A 60 -10.78 -10.63 32.41
CA LEU A 60 -11.46 -9.41 32.00
C LEU A 60 -10.95 -8.23 32.84
N VAL A 61 -10.41 -7.22 32.16
CA VAL A 61 -9.75 -6.06 32.77
C VAL A 61 -10.43 -4.77 32.34
N GLN A 62 -10.36 -3.74 33.17
CA GLN A 62 -10.92 -2.43 32.83
C GLN A 62 -9.84 -1.49 32.30
N GLU A 63 -10.26 -0.58 31.42
CA GLU A 63 -9.39 0.47 30.87
C GLU A 63 -8.69 1.30 31.96
N ASN A 64 -9.40 1.57 33.05
CA ASN A 64 -8.89 2.38 34.16
C ASN A 64 -7.72 1.72 34.89
N ASP A 65 -7.74 0.39 35.04
CA ASP A 65 -6.67 -0.36 35.71
C ASP A 65 -5.38 -0.30 34.88
N ILE A 66 -5.53 -0.41 33.55
CA ILE A 66 -4.42 -0.26 32.61
C ILE A 66 -3.87 1.18 32.69
N ARG A 67 -4.73 2.20 32.65
CA ARG A 67 -4.31 3.61 32.76
C ARG A 67 -3.56 3.90 34.06
N ALA A 68 -3.98 3.30 35.16
CA ALA A 68 -3.34 3.49 36.46
C ALA A 68 -1.86 3.06 36.43
N VAL A 69 -1.56 1.87 35.87
CA VAL A 69 -0.18 1.40 35.73
C VAL A 69 0.66 2.39 34.94
N PHE A 70 0.19 2.87 33.80
CA PHE A 70 0.96 3.84 33.00
C PHE A 70 1.22 5.16 33.75
N ASN A 71 0.24 5.65 34.52
CA ASN A 71 0.41 6.84 35.33
C ASN A 71 1.49 6.67 36.42
N ASP A 72 1.63 5.48 37.00
CA ASP A 72 2.68 5.18 38.00
C ASP A 72 4.09 5.28 37.42
N PHE A 73 4.24 5.04 36.11
CA PHE A 73 5.49 5.24 35.37
C PHE A 73 5.65 6.68 34.83
N GLY A 74 4.78 7.61 35.24
CA GLY A 74 4.82 9.00 34.81
C GLY A 74 4.29 9.24 33.39
N VAL A 75 3.71 8.23 32.75
CA VAL A 75 3.14 8.31 31.40
C VAL A 75 1.70 8.77 31.52
N ASN A 76 1.48 10.06 31.31
CA ASN A 76 0.17 10.67 31.50
C ASN A 76 -0.71 10.51 30.25
N ASN A 77 -2.00 10.21 30.45
CA ASN A 77 -3.02 10.10 29.39
C ASN A 77 -2.67 9.14 28.24
N PRO A 78 -2.28 7.87 28.51
CA PRO A 78 -2.12 6.91 27.44
C PRO A 78 -3.45 6.72 26.68
N SER A 79 -3.40 6.52 25.37
CA SER A 79 -4.57 6.11 24.59
C SER A 79 -4.74 4.60 24.75
N VAL A 80 -5.75 4.17 25.50
CA VAL A 80 -6.06 2.76 25.73
C VAL A 80 -7.30 2.39 24.92
N ILE A 81 -7.20 1.37 24.06
CA ILE A 81 -8.29 0.93 23.17
C ILE A 81 -8.42 -0.58 23.27
N ALA A 82 -9.62 -1.08 23.53
CA ALA A 82 -9.91 -2.50 23.44
C ALA A 82 -9.85 -2.97 21.98
N LEU A 83 -9.12 -4.04 21.73
CA LEU A 83 -9.10 -4.69 20.42
C LEU A 83 -10.30 -5.62 20.31
N ILE A 84 -11.01 -5.56 19.17
CA ILE A 84 -12.23 -6.32 18.95
C ILE A 84 -12.00 -7.27 17.78
N GLY A 85 -12.27 -8.56 17.98
CA GLY A 85 -12.20 -9.57 16.93
C GLY A 85 -12.08 -10.99 17.48
N GLU A 86 -12.17 -11.98 16.59
CA GLU A 86 -11.97 -13.38 16.92
C GLU A 86 -10.52 -13.62 17.39
N GLY A 87 -10.36 -14.24 18.56
CA GLY A 87 -9.05 -14.46 19.18
C GLY A 87 -8.43 -13.23 19.87
N LEU A 88 -9.13 -12.09 19.90
CA LEU A 88 -8.69 -10.85 20.56
C LEU A 88 -9.43 -10.60 21.89
N GLU A 89 -9.89 -11.67 22.54
CA GLU A 89 -10.57 -11.62 23.82
C GLU A 89 -9.64 -11.01 24.87
N ASN A 90 -10.10 -9.96 25.56
CA ASN A 90 -9.32 -9.18 26.53
C ASN A 90 -7.98 -8.64 25.96
N SER A 91 -7.91 -8.40 24.65
CA SER A 91 -6.77 -7.75 24.01
C SER A 91 -6.92 -6.23 24.03
N TRP A 92 -5.82 -5.54 24.33
CA TRP A 92 -5.77 -4.09 24.42
C TRP A 92 -4.59 -3.55 23.65
N GLN A 93 -4.81 -2.41 23.01
CA GLN A 93 -3.76 -1.61 22.43
C GLN A 93 -3.60 -0.31 23.22
N ILE A 94 -2.42 -0.11 23.77
CA ILE A 94 -2.06 1.10 24.51
C ILE A 94 -1.05 1.89 23.71
N ARG A 95 -1.25 3.21 23.63
CA ARG A 95 -0.28 4.14 23.08
C ARG A 95 0.09 5.19 24.09
N SER A 96 1.36 5.53 24.09
CA SER A 96 1.95 6.49 25.00
C SER A 96 2.97 7.35 24.27
N GLU A 97 3.41 8.43 24.93
CA GLU A 97 4.66 9.08 24.59
C GLU A 97 5.83 8.08 24.63
N PHE A 98 6.97 8.47 24.04
CA PHE A 98 8.10 7.57 23.93
C PHE A 98 8.61 7.19 25.32
N VAL A 99 8.59 5.90 25.62
CA VAL A 99 9.30 5.31 26.76
C VAL A 99 10.46 4.46 26.27
N SER A 100 11.55 4.44 27.04
CA SER A 100 12.70 3.62 26.69
C SER A 100 12.34 2.13 26.73
N PRO A 101 13.05 1.26 26.00
CA PRO A 101 12.79 -0.18 26.03
C PRO A 101 12.79 -0.76 27.45
N GLU A 102 13.65 -0.25 28.33
CA GLU A 102 13.74 -0.67 29.73
C GLU A 102 12.48 -0.27 30.51
N THR A 103 12.01 0.97 30.35
CA THR A 103 10.75 1.42 30.96
C THR A 103 9.56 0.68 30.39
N ALA A 104 9.55 0.40 29.09
CA ALA A 104 8.47 -0.35 28.44
C ALA A 104 8.39 -1.79 28.99
N GLN A 105 9.54 -2.44 29.19
CA GLN A 105 9.60 -3.77 29.81
C GLN A 105 9.14 -3.74 31.28
N ALA A 106 9.46 -2.68 32.01
CA ALA A 106 8.99 -2.50 33.38
C ALA A 106 7.47 -2.28 33.45
N ILE A 107 6.90 -1.52 32.50
CA ILE A 107 5.45 -1.33 32.36
C ILE A 107 4.78 -2.66 32.03
N GLU A 108 5.33 -3.46 31.11
CA GLU A 108 4.80 -4.78 30.77
C GLU A 108 4.74 -5.71 32.00
N ALA A 109 5.82 -5.75 32.78
CA ALA A 109 5.86 -6.52 34.02
C ALA A 109 4.83 -6.03 35.04
N ALA A 110 4.68 -4.71 35.19
CA ALA A 110 3.70 -4.12 36.09
C ALA A 110 2.25 -4.40 35.66
N LEU A 111 1.96 -4.41 34.35
CA LEU A 111 0.65 -4.82 33.83
C LEU A 111 0.34 -6.27 34.21
N ALA A 112 1.33 -7.16 34.07
CA ALA A 112 1.17 -8.58 34.43
C ALA A 112 0.95 -8.81 35.94
N GLU A 113 1.56 -7.97 36.78
CA GLU A 113 1.51 -8.09 38.25
C GLU A 113 0.29 -7.39 38.86
N GLN A 114 -0.02 -6.17 38.41
CA GLN A 114 -1.00 -5.30 39.06
C GLN A 114 -2.40 -5.37 38.44
N VAL A 115 -2.50 -5.76 37.17
CA VAL A 115 -3.78 -5.77 36.43
C VAL A 115 -4.29 -7.19 36.27
N ALA A 116 -3.59 -8.03 35.49
CA ALA A 116 -3.88 -9.45 35.35
C ALA A 116 -2.73 -10.16 34.60
N PRO A 117 -2.59 -11.50 34.70
CA PRO A 117 -1.60 -12.23 33.92
C PRO A 117 -1.77 -12.03 32.41
N LEU A 118 -0.65 -11.86 31.71
CA LEU A 118 -0.61 -11.75 30.25
C LEU A 118 -0.59 -13.14 29.60
N VAL A 119 -1.28 -13.27 28.47
CA VAL A 119 -1.20 -14.49 27.66
C VAL A 119 0.22 -14.61 27.07
N PRO A 120 0.92 -15.73 27.27
CA PRO A 120 2.29 -15.87 26.77
C PRO A 120 2.37 -15.75 25.25
N GLY A 121 3.32 -14.94 24.76
CA GLY A 121 3.60 -14.79 23.32
C GLY A 121 2.65 -13.90 22.55
N THR A 122 1.67 -13.27 23.21
CA THR A 122 0.74 -12.32 22.57
C THR A 122 1.15 -10.87 22.74
N THR A 123 2.06 -10.58 23.67
CA THR A 123 2.53 -9.22 23.93
C THR A 123 3.44 -8.72 22.82
N GLN A 124 3.17 -7.53 22.30
CA GLN A 124 4.06 -6.81 21.38
C GLN A 124 4.28 -5.39 21.89
N VAL A 125 5.55 -5.02 22.03
CA VAL A 125 5.94 -3.67 22.44
C VAL A 125 6.85 -3.07 21.38
N GLN A 126 6.51 -1.87 20.92
CA GLN A 126 7.29 -1.12 19.93
C GLN A 126 7.48 0.32 20.41
N SER A 127 8.74 0.70 20.66
CA SER A 127 9.15 2.07 21.01
C SER A 127 9.92 2.70 19.87
N VAL A 128 9.49 3.88 19.42
CA VAL A 128 10.18 4.66 18.38
C VAL A 128 10.44 6.07 18.88
N SER A 129 11.71 6.48 18.84
CA SER A 129 12.11 7.81 19.28
C SER A 129 11.73 8.89 18.25
N PRO A 130 11.55 10.15 18.69
CA PRO A 130 11.23 11.28 17.80
C PRO A 130 12.21 11.45 16.63
N SER A 131 13.51 11.25 16.88
CA SER A 131 14.56 11.39 15.86
C SER A 131 14.45 10.30 14.79
N VAL A 132 14.19 9.05 15.20
CA VAL A 132 14.02 7.94 14.26
C VAL A 132 12.76 8.14 13.42
N GLY A 133 11.64 8.56 14.01
CA GLY A 133 10.40 8.75 13.26
C GLY A 133 10.48 9.86 12.20
N GLN A 134 11.15 10.97 12.51
CA GLN A 134 11.41 12.03 11.51
C GLN A 134 12.29 11.53 10.37
N GLU A 135 13.35 10.78 10.68
CA GLU A 135 14.26 10.25 9.66
C GLU A 135 13.56 9.22 8.77
N VAL A 136 12.76 8.31 9.34
CA VAL A 136 11.95 7.33 8.59
C VAL A 136 10.97 8.03 7.64
N THR A 137 10.27 9.06 8.12
CA THR A 137 9.35 9.85 7.29
C THR A 137 10.07 10.49 6.11
N ARG A 138 11.22 11.13 6.36
CA ARG A 138 12.00 11.80 5.32
C ARG A 138 12.56 10.78 4.31
N ALA A 139 13.11 9.68 4.80
CA ALA A 139 13.64 8.60 3.97
C ALA A 139 12.56 8.01 3.06
N ALA A 140 11.32 7.86 3.53
CA ALA A 140 10.18 7.40 2.74
C ALA A 140 9.92 8.27 1.51
N PHE A 141 9.81 9.60 1.70
CA PHE A 141 9.58 10.54 0.60
C PHE A 141 10.72 10.54 -0.40
N VAL A 142 11.97 10.52 0.09
CA VAL A 142 13.16 10.46 -0.77
C VAL A 142 13.19 9.15 -1.56
N ALA A 143 12.88 8.01 -0.94
CA ALA A 143 12.88 6.71 -1.60
C ALA A 143 11.88 6.64 -2.75
N VAL A 144 10.65 7.14 -2.56
CA VAL A 144 9.63 7.17 -3.64
C VAL A 144 10.04 8.09 -4.78
N ALA A 145 10.58 9.28 -4.47
CA ALA A 145 11.04 10.22 -5.50
C ALA A 145 12.22 9.66 -6.30
N VAL A 146 13.21 9.08 -5.62
CA VAL A 146 14.38 8.46 -6.25
C VAL A 146 13.94 7.24 -7.07
N ALA A 147 13.04 6.41 -6.57
CA ALA A 147 12.48 5.28 -7.32
C ALA A 147 11.83 5.75 -8.63
N ALA A 148 10.97 6.78 -8.58
CA ALA A 148 10.33 7.32 -9.77
C ALA A 148 11.34 7.76 -10.85
N VAL A 149 12.42 8.45 -10.45
CA VAL A 149 13.49 8.88 -11.37
C VAL A 149 14.27 7.69 -11.92
N ILE A 150 14.66 6.73 -11.08
CA ILE A 150 15.39 5.52 -11.50
C ILE A 150 14.56 4.73 -12.50
N ILE A 151 13.27 4.53 -12.23
CA ILE A 151 12.34 3.81 -13.10
C ILE A 151 12.24 4.49 -14.45
N LEU A 152 12.03 5.81 -14.47
CA LEU A 152 11.96 6.60 -15.69
C LEU A 152 13.22 6.39 -16.54
N ILE A 153 14.40 6.57 -15.94
CA ILE A 153 15.69 6.40 -16.63
C ILE A 153 15.88 4.97 -17.12
N TYR A 154 15.61 3.97 -16.27
CA TYR A 154 15.75 2.56 -16.61
C TYR A 154 14.89 2.19 -17.83
N ILE A 155 13.61 2.55 -17.81
CA ILE A 155 12.70 2.30 -18.94
C ILE A 155 13.17 3.07 -20.18
N MET A 156 13.62 4.32 -20.05
CA MET A 156 14.16 5.06 -21.19
C MET A 156 15.35 4.35 -21.84
N VAL A 157 16.25 3.77 -21.05
CA VAL A 157 17.44 3.05 -21.54
C VAL A 157 17.04 1.72 -22.19
N VAL A 158 16.18 0.92 -21.55
CA VAL A 158 15.74 -0.40 -22.05
C VAL A 158 14.92 -0.25 -23.33
N PHE A 159 14.08 0.77 -23.41
CA PHE A 159 13.17 1.02 -24.54
C PHE A 159 13.72 2.02 -25.57
N ARG A 160 15.01 2.37 -25.51
CA ARG A 160 15.67 3.34 -26.40
C ARG A 160 15.52 3.09 -27.90
N GLN A 161 15.15 1.88 -28.29
CA GLN A 161 14.94 1.47 -29.69
C GLN A 161 13.54 1.84 -30.23
N VAL A 162 12.59 2.17 -29.34
CA VAL A 162 11.23 2.57 -29.71
C VAL A 162 11.19 4.08 -29.93
N PRO A 163 10.36 4.60 -30.85
CA PRO A 163 10.08 6.03 -30.91
C PRO A 163 9.60 6.54 -29.55
N ASN A 164 10.19 7.64 -29.05
CA ASN A 164 9.83 8.29 -27.78
C ASN A 164 9.92 7.39 -26.53
N PRO A 165 11.11 6.86 -26.17
CA PRO A 165 11.30 6.01 -24.99
C PRO A 165 10.90 6.70 -23.67
N PHE A 166 10.93 8.02 -23.63
CA PHE A 166 10.44 8.82 -22.51
C PHE A 166 8.97 8.55 -22.19
N ARG A 167 8.11 8.36 -23.20
CA ARG A 167 6.67 8.15 -23.00
C ARG A 167 6.39 6.86 -22.27
N TYR A 168 7.13 5.79 -22.58
CA TYR A 168 7.06 4.51 -21.87
C TYR A 168 7.44 4.70 -20.39
N GLY A 169 8.56 5.36 -20.10
CA GLY A 169 9.00 5.58 -18.73
C GLY A 169 8.03 6.45 -17.92
N ALA A 170 7.54 7.53 -18.52
CA ALA A 170 6.57 8.41 -17.88
C ALA A 170 5.22 7.69 -17.63
N CYS A 171 4.74 6.88 -18.57
CA CYS A 171 3.52 6.09 -18.36
C CYS A 171 3.69 5.04 -17.25
N ALA A 172 4.86 4.40 -17.16
CA ALA A 172 5.16 3.46 -16.07
C ALA A 172 5.19 4.16 -14.70
N VAL A 173 5.81 5.34 -14.61
CA VAL A 173 5.82 6.14 -13.37
C VAL A 173 4.42 6.60 -12.98
N VAL A 174 3.61 7.05 -13.94
CA VAL A 174 2.22 7.46 -13.66
C VAL A 174 1.37 6.27 -13.17
N ALA A 175 1.54 5.08 -13.77
CA ALA A 175 0.86 3.88 -13.31
C ALA A 175 1.31 3.45 -11.89
N MET A 176 2.61 3.52 -11.61
CA MET A 176 3.15 3.28 -10.27
C MET A 176 2.56 4.28 -9.26
N LEU A 177 2.55 5.58 -9.56
CA LEU A 177 1.96 6.60 -8.70
C LEU A 177 0.46 6.37 -8.48
N HIS A 178 -0.27 5.97 -9.53
CA HIS A 178 -1.66 5.54 -9.40
C HIS A 178 -1.81 4.43 -8.35
N ASP A 179 -0.97 3.39 -8.40
CA ASP A 179 -1.04 2.29 -7.44
C ASP A 179 -0.69 2.73 -6.01
N LEU A 180 0.27 3.65 -5.88
CA LEU A 180 0.57 4.29 -4.59
C LEU A 180 -0.63 5.08 -4.06
N PHE A 181 -1.34 5.81 -4.91
CA PHE A 181 -2.57 6.49 -4.49
C PHE A 181 -3.68 5.52 -4.10
N VAL A 182 -3.81 4.37 -4.76
CA VAL A 182 -4.79 3.34 -4.39
C VAL A 182 -4.49 2.77 -3.00
N ILE A 183 -3.23 2.48 -2.68
CA ILE A 183 -2.88 2.01 -1.32
C ILE A 183 -3.03 3.11 -0.26
N PHE A 184 -2.75 4.39 -0.60
CA PHE A 184 -3.03 5.52 0.30
C PHE A 184 -4.52 5.69 0.55
N SER A 185 -5.34 5.53 -0.48
CA SER A 185 -6.80 5.54 -0.40
C SER A 185 -7.30 4.45 0.55
N PHE A 186 -6.76 3.23 0.39
CA PHE A 186 -7.06 2.09 1.25
C PHE A 186 -6.65 2.34 2.71
N ALA A 187 -5.45 2.85 2.95
CA ALA A 187 -4.95 3.15 4.28
C ALA A 187 -5.78 4.23 4.99
N ALA A 188 -6.14 5.31 4.28
CA ALA A 188 -7.00 6.35 4.83
C ALA A 188 -8.40 5.81 5.19
N LEU A 189 -9.01 5.02 4.28
CA LEU A 189 -10.33 4.45 4.49
C LEU A 189 -10.35 3.45 5.67
N THR A 190 -9.37 2.55 5.73
CA THR A 190 -9.25 1.57 6.82
C THR A 190 -8.83 2.22 8.14
N GLY A 191 -8.09 3.33 8.11
CA GLY A 191 -7.81 4.10 9.32
C GLY A 191 -9.06 4.75 9.94
N VAL A 192 -10.02 5.15 9.10
CA VAL A 192 -11.32 5.68 9.53
C VAL A 192 -12.25 4.57 10.02
N ILE A 193 -12.38 3.48 9.26
CA ILE A 193 -13.38 2.43 9.52
C ILE A 193 -12.89 1.42 10.56
N LEU A 194 -11.64 0.98 10.46
CA LEU A 194 -11.07 -0.11 11.26
C LEU A 194 -10.05 0.38 12.30
N GLY A 195 -9.72 1.69 12.31
CA GLY A 195 -8.69 2.23 13.19
C GLY A 195 -7.26 1.80 12.84
N TRP A 196 -7.05 1.23 11.65
CA TRP A 196 -5.75 0.78 11.19
C TRP A 196 -4.76 1.94 11.00
N GLU A 197 -3.48 1.63 11.15
CA GLU A 197 -2.43 2.63 11.12
C GLU A 197 -1.47 2.46 9.97
N VAL A 198 -0.87 3.57 9.60
CA VAL A 198 0.32 3.62 8.77
C VAL A 198 1.54 3.60 9.69
N ASP A 199 2.35 2.55 9.59
CA ASP A 199 3.56 2.28 10.37
C ASP A 199 4.76 2.00 9.44
N ALA A 200 5.92 1.61 9.97
CA ALA A 200 7.09 1.32 9.13
C ALA A 200 6.87 0.14 8.16
N LEU A 201 6.01 -0.82 8.52
CA LEU A 201 5.63 -1.92 7.63
C LEU A 201 4.80 -1.39 6.45
N PHE A 202 3.91 -0.42 6.67
CA PHE A 202 3.19 0.24 5.57
C PHE A 202 4.15 0.87 4.54
N LEU A 203 5.24 1.51 4.98
CA LEU A 203 6.26 2.01 4.06
C LEU A 203 6.91 0.88 3.24
N THR A 204 7.19 -0.24 3.89
CA THR A 204 7.69 -1.44 3.21
C THR A 204 6.69 -1.91 2.15
N ALA A 205 5.38 -1.85 2.43
CA ALA A 205 4.34 -2.15 1.46
C ALA A 205 4.35 -1.18 0.28
N VAL A 206 4.46 0.13 0.53
CA VAL A 206 4.55 1.18 -0.50
C VAL A 206 5.70 0.91 -1.47
N LEU A 207 6.91 0.69 -0.95
CA LEU A 207 8.10 0.45 -1.77
C LEU A 207 8.03 -0.88 -2.53
N THR A 208 7.46 -1.91 -1.89
CA THR A 208 7.24 -3.22 -2.52
C THR A 208 6.25 -3.09 -3.68
N VAL A 209 5.11 -2.44 -3.47
CA VAL A 209 4.09 -2.21 -4.50
C VAL A 209 4.65 -1.38 -5.65
N ALA A 210 5.45 -0.35 -5.35
CA ALA A 210 6.14 0.43 -6.38
C ALA A 210 6.99 -0.45 -7.30
N GLY A 211 7.74 -1.40 -6.75
CA GLY A 211 8.53 -2.35 -7.53
C GLY A 211 7.68 -3.37 -8.30
N PHE A 212 6.72 -4.00 -7.64
CA PHE A 212 5.85 -5.03 -8.25
C PHE A 212 4.93 -4.48 -9.33
N SER A 213 4.44 -3.24 -9.19
CA SER A 213 3.62 -2.54 -10.20
C SER A 213 4.32 -2.43 -11.57
N LEU A 214 5.65 -2.30 -11.56
CA LEU A 214 6.44 -2.19 -12.78
C LEU A 214 6.64 -3.52 -13.48
N GLN A 215 6.62 -4.63 -12.74
CA GLN A 215 6.96 -5.94 -13.28
C GLN A 215 6.06 -6.29 -14.47
N ASP A 216 4.74 -6.14 -14.30
CA ASP A 216 3.79 -6.39 -15.39
C ASP A 216 3.83 -5.32 -16.46
N THR A 217 3.95 -4.05 -16.06
CA THR A 217 4.07 -2.92 -17.00
C THR A 217 5.24 -3.12 -17.98
N ILE A 218 6.41 -3.55 -17.49
CA ILE A 218 7.59 -3.85 -18.31
C ILE A 218 7.31 -5.00 -19.27
N VAL A 219 6.67 -6.08 -18.79
CA VAL A 219 6.36 -7.25 -19.64
C VAL A 219 5.41 -6.87 -20.78
N VAL A 220 4.36 -6.10 -20.50
CA VAL A 220 3.42 -5.67 -21.55
C VAL A 220 4.09 -4.69 -22.51
N PHE A 221 4.86 -3.71 -22.00
CA PHE A 221 5.59 -2.77 -22.83
C PHE A 221 6.63 -3.44 -23.72
N ASP A 222 7.36 -4.43 -23.20
CA ASP A 222 8.34 -5.19 -23.97
C ASP A 222 7.66 -5.94 -25.12
N ARG A 223 6.49 -6.51 -24.86
CA ARG A 223 5.70 -7.17 -25.90
C ARG A 223 5.15 -6.19 -26.93
N ILE A 224 4.75 -4.98 -26.54
CA ILE A 224 4.37 -3.90 -27.47
C ILE A 224 5.57 -3.56 -28.36
N ARG A 225 6.76 -3.33 -27.78
CA ARG A 225 8.00 -3.06 -28.53
C ARG A 225 8.30 -4.17 -29.54
N GLU A 226 8.25 -5.42 -29.11
CA GLU A 226 8.52 -6.58 -29.96
C GLU A 226 7.54 -6.66 -31.14
N ASN A 227 6.25 -6.46 -30.87
CA ASN A 227 5.22 -6.51 -31.91
C ASN A 227 5.32 -5.33 -32.89
N ILE A 228 5.73 -4.13 -32.46
CA ILE A 228 5.97 -2.99 -33.37
C ILE A 228 7.00 -3.36 -34.43
N ALA A 229 8.11 -4.00 -34.03
CA ALA A 229 9.15 -4.43 -34.97
C ALA A 229 8.68 -5.57 -35.89
N LYS A 230 7.88 -6.50 -35.39
CA LYS A 230 7.37 -7.66 -36.15
C LYS A 230 6.20 -7.34 -37.07
N ARG A 231 5.44 -6.27 -36.78
CA ARG A 231 4.16 -5.95 -37.43
C ARG A 231 4.05 -4.45 -37.79
N PRO A 232 4.96 -3.92 -38.63
CA PRO A 232 5.06 -2.48 -38.89
C PRO A 232 3.83 -1.84 -39.57
N PHE A 233 2.95 -2.65 -40.19
CA PHE A 233 1.77 -2.17 -40.91
C PHE A 233 0.45 -2.37 -40.15
N GLU A 234 0.49 -2.97 -38.95
CA GLU A 234 -0.71 -3.15 -38.12
C GLU A 234 -1.06 -1.83 -37.40
N LYS A 235 -2.35 -1.52 -37.27
CA LYS A 235 -2.79 -0.34 -36.50
C LYS A 235 -2.27 -0.45 -35.07
N TYR A 236 -1.72 0.65 -34.55
CA TYR A 236 -1.08 0.68 -33.23
C TYR A 236 -1.97 0.13 -32.11
N GLU A 237 -3.26 0.49 -32.07
CA GLU A 237 -4.20 -0.02 -31.06
C GLU A 237 -4.43 -1.53 -31.16
N THR A 238 -4.56 -2.08 -32.38
CA THR A 238 -4.74 -3.52 -32.59
C THR A 238 -3.49 -4.29 -32.17
N LEU A 239 -2.32 -3.73 -32.48
CA LEU A 239 -1.03 -4.27 -32.08
C LEU A 239 -0.87 -4.28 -30.55
N VAL A 240 -1.17 -3.16 -29.88
CA VAL A 240 -1.13 -3.05 -28.43
C VAL A 240 -2.10 -4.02 -27.75
N ASN A 241 -3.32 -4.11 -28.27
CA ASN A 241 -4.33 -5.03 -27.76
C ASN A 241 -3.89 -6.49 -27.88
N ARG A 242 -3.24 -6.86 -28.99
CA ARG A 242 -2.63 -8.18 -29.16
C ARG A 242 -1.52 -8.40 -28.15
N SER A 243 -0.63 -7.44 -27.93
CA SER A 243 0.45 -7.54 -26.95
C SER A 243 -0.08 -7.80 -25.54
N ILE A 244 -1.17 -7.14 -25.12
CA ILE A 244 -1.82 -7.41 -23.84
C ILE A 244 -2.30 -8.87 -23.77
N LEU A 245 -3.02 -9.34 -24.78
CA LEU A 245 -3.57 -10.71 -24.80
C LEU A 245 -2.47 -11.79 -24.79
N GLU A 246 -1.31 -11.51 -25.38
CA GLU A 246 -0.16 -12.41 -25.38
C GLU A 246 0.54 -12.49 -24.01
N THR A 247 0.45 -11.46 -23.18
CA THR A 247 1.13 -11.40 -21.87
C THR A 247 0.21 -11.66 -20.67
N ILE A 248 -1.11 -11.51 -20.83
CA ILE A 248 -2.07 -11.51 -19.71
C ILE A 248 -2.00 -12.78 -18.85
N HIS A 249 -1.81 -13.96 -19.47
CA HIS A 249 -1.72 -15.22 -18.74
C HIS A 249 -0.51 -15.24 -17.80
N ARG A 250 0.66 -14.77 -18.26
CA ARG A 250 1.88 -14.72 -17.46
C ARG A 250 1.75 -13.75 -16.28
N SER A 251 1.22 -12.55 -16.55
CA SER A 251 1.01 -11.52 -15.54
C SER A 251 0.06 -12.00 -14.45
N LEU A 252 -1.12 -12.50 -14.83
CA LEU A 252 -2.08 -13.04 -13.87
C LEU A 252 -1.53 -14.22 -13.07
N ALA A 253 -0.83 -15.17 -13.71
CA ALA A 253 -0.27 -16.32 -13.00
C ALA A 253 0.77 -15.91 -11.95
N THR A 254 1.60 -14.90 -12.25
CA THR A 254 2.62 -14.41 -11.32
C THR A 254 1.99 -13.71 -10.12
N GLN A 255 1.02 -12.84 -10.36
CA GLN A 255 0.37 -12.04 -9.32
C GLN A 255 -0.55 -12.89 -8.44
N LEU A 256 -1.33 -13.80 -9.04
CA LEU A 256 -2.22 -14.69 -8.29
C LEU A 256 -1.46 -15.55 -7.29
N ASN A 257 -0.27 -16.04 -7.63
CA ASN A 257 0.55 -16.82 -6.70
C ASN A 257 0.88 -16.03 -5.41
N ALA A 258 1.34 -14.78 -5.54
CA ALA A 258 1.62 -13.92 -4.40
C ALA A 258 0.33 -13.57 -3.63
N MET A 259 -0.75 -13.29 -4.35
CA MET A 259 -2.06 -13.01 -3.76
C MET A 259 -2.61 -14.18 -2.94
N PHE A 260 -2.44 -15.43 -3.38
CA PHE A 260 -2.86 -16.60 -2.60
C PHE A 260 -2.14 -16.70 -1.25
N VAL A 261 -0.83 -16.45 -1.24
CA VAL A 261 -0.05 -16.41 0.01
C VAL A 261 -0.53 -15.27 0.91
N MET A 262 -0.77 -14.08 0.35
CA MET A 262 -1.27 -12.94 1.12
C MET A 262 -2.66 -13.20 1.70
N VAL A 263 -3.57 -13.83 0.95
CA VAL A 263 -4.90 -14.22 1.46
C VAL A 263 -4.77 -15.19 2.63
N ALA A 264 -3.88 -16.18 2.55
CA ALA A 264 -3.63 -17.08 3.67
C ALA A 264 -3.15 -16.31 4.92
N ILE A 265 -2.23 -15.35 4.76
CA ILE A 265 -1.75 -14.52 5.88
C ILE A 265 -2.85 -13.56 6.39
N LEU A 266 -3.74 -13.06 5.53
CA LEU A 266 -4.87 -12.23 5.98
C LEU A 266 -5.88 -13.01 6.82
N LEU A 267 -6.11 -14.28 6.49
CA LEU A 267 -7.03 -15.15 7.21
C LEU A 267 -6.42 -15.67 8.52
N PHE A 268 -5.14 -16.07 8.50
CA PHE A 268 -4.51 -16.79 9.61
C PHE A 268 -3.38 -16.02 10.34
N GLY A 269 -3.00 -14.84 9.85
CA GLY A 269 -1.95 -14.01 10.43
C GLY A 269 -2.40 -13.19 11.63
N GLY A 270 -1.43 -12.69 12.39
CA GLY A 270 -1.67 -11.87 13.59
C GLY A 270 -2.25 -10.48 13.28
N ALA A 271 -2.98 -9.90 14.24
CA ALA A 271 -3.64 -8.61 14.08
C ALA A 271 -2.67 -7.47 13.72
N SER A 272 -1.45 -7.49 14.26
CA SER A 272 -0.46 -6.45 14.03
C SER A 272 0.08 -6.39 12.59
N ILE A 273 0.11 -7.52 11.87
CA ILE A 273 0.60 -7.57 10.47
C ILE A 273 -0.52 -7.47 9.42
N LYS A 274 -1.79 -7.60 9.83
CA LYS A 274 -2.94 -7.56 8.91
C LYS A 274 -3.00 -6.26 8.09
N PRO A 275 -2.83 -5.05 8.67
CA PRO A 275 -2.84 -3.81 7.88
C PRO A 275 -1.76 -3.78 6.79
N PHE A 276 -0.55 -4.24 7.13
CA PHE A 276 0.58 -4.35 6.21
C PHE A 276 0.29 -5.30 5.04
N ILE A 277 -0.15 -6.52 5.32
CA ILE A 277 -0.43 -7.53 4.28
C ILE A 277 -1.62 -7.11 3.43
N ALA A 278 -2.62 -6.44 4.01
CA ALA A 278 -3.78 -5.95 3.27
C ALA A 278 -3.38 -4.82 2.32
N ALA A 279 -2.52 -3.89 2.75
CA ALA A 279 -1.98 -2.85 1.89
C ALA A 279 -1.17 -3.42 0.72
N LEU A 280 -0.32 -4.43 0.98
CA LEU A 280 0.38 -5.17 -0.08
C LEU A 280 -0.58 -5.84 -1.05
N PHE A 281 -1.59 -6.55 -0.55
CA PHE A 281 -2.58 -7.26 -1.37
C PHE A 281 -3.33 -6.30 -2.30
N ILE A 282 -3.84 -5.19 -1.75
CA ILE A 282 -4.54 -4.16 -2.53
C ILE A 282 -3.60 -3.51 -3.54
N GLY A 283 -2.34 -3.26 -3.16
CA GLY A 283 -1.34 -2.70 -4.06
C GLY A 283 -0.98 -3.62 -5.22
N LEU A 284 -0.82 -4.93 -4.98
CA LEU A 284 -0.59 -5.91 -6.05
C LEU A 284 -1.83 -6.05 -6.96
N LEU A 285 -3.03 -6.00 -6.38
CA LEU A 285 -4.28 -6.02 -7.14
C LEU A 285 -4.41 -4.78 -8.03
N SER A 286 -4.08 -3.61 -7.49
CA SER A 286 -4.01 -2.37 -8.26
C SER A 286 -2.94 -2.45 -9.34
N GLY A 287 -1.72 -2.94 -9.06
CA GLY A 287 -0.63 -3.07 -10.03
C GLY A 287 -0.96 -4.00 -11.20
N THR A 288 -1.62 -5.12 -10.89
CA THR A 288 -2.11 -6.05 -11.93
C THR A 288 -3.12 -5.36 -12.84
N TYR A 289 -4.04 -4.59 -12.26
CA TYR A 289 -5.01 -3.80 -13.00
C TYR A 289 -4.36 -2.65 -13.80
N SER A 290 -3.51 -1.86 -13.15
CA SER A 290 -2.98 -0.61 -13.69
C SER A 290 -2.04 -0.85 -14.86
N SER A 291 -1.26 -1.93 -14.86
CA SER A 291 -0.38 -2.28 -15.99
C SER A 291 -1.16 -2.45 -17.30
N ILE A 292 -2.36 -3.04 -17.25
CA ILE A 292 -3.20 -3.31 -18.43
C ILE A 292 -4.16 -2.16 -18.72
N PHE A 293 -4.75 -1.57 -17.68
CA PHE A 293 -5.89 -0.65 -17.81
C PHE A 293 -5.54 0.82 -17.55
N THR A 294 -4.33 1.12 -17.07
CA THR A 294 -3.83 2.48 -16.85
C THR A 294 -2.59 2.77 -17.69
N ALA A 295 -1.49 2.03 -17.51
CA ALA A 295 -0.21 2.28 -18.16
C ALA A 295 -0.29 2.19 -19.68
N VAL A 296 -0.84 1.08 -20.20
CA VAL A 296 -0.96 0.84 -21.64
C VAL A 296 -1.94 1.81 -22.30
N PRO A 297 -3.16 2.03 -21.79
CA PRO A 297 -4.06 3.04 -22.32
C PRO A 297 -3.48 4.46 -22.30
N LEU A 298 -2.70 4.81 -21.28
CA LEU A 298 -2.03 6.11 -21.19
C LEU A 298 -0.97 6.25 -22.27
N LEU A 299 -0.19 5.21 -22.51
CA LEU A 299 0.78 5.17 -23.60
C LEU A 299 0.10 5.34 -24.96
N VAL A 300 -1.02 4.65 -25.20
CA VAL A 300 -1.79 4.79 -26.44
C VAL A 300 -2.33 6.20 -26.62
N ALA A 301 -2.93 6.79 -25.57
CA ALA A 301 -3.45 8.14 -25.63
C ALA A 301 -2.34 9.16 -25.95
N TRP A 302 -1.16 9.01 -25.31
CA TRP A 302 -0.02 9.89 -25.57
C TRP A 302 0.50 9.74 -27.00
N GLU A 303 0.58 8.52 -27.53
CA GLU A 303 1.07 8.27 -28.89
C GLU A 303 0.17 8.87 -29.96
N LYS A 304 -1.13 8.94 -29.68
CA LYS A 304 -2.11 9.57 -30.56
C LYS A 304 -2.28 11.07 -30.32
N ASN A 305 -1.57 11.66 -29.36
CA ASN A 305 -1.78 13.04 -28.87
C ASN A 305 -3.25 13.30 -28.47
N GLU A 306 -3.90 12.28 -27.91
CA GLU A 306 -5.26 12.39 -27.42
C GLU A 306 -5.23 12.75 -25.93
N ILE A 307 -6.15 13.62 -25.51
CA ILE A 307 -6.37 13.84 -24.08
C ILE A 307 -7.15 12.62 -23.56
N PRO A 308 -6.64 11.87 -22.57
CA PRO A 308 -7.25 10.60 -22.13
C PRO A 308 -8.73 10.70 -21.68
N PHE A 309 -9.24 11.93 -21.47
CA PHE A 309 -10.60 12.23 -21.03
C PHE A 309 -11.53 12.80 -22.12
N LEU A 310 -11.00 13.21 -23.29
CA LEU A 310 -11.78 13.84 -24.36
C LEU A 310 -11.91 12.91 -25.57
N LYS A 311 -13.08 12.91 -26.22
CA LYS A 311 -13.33 12.08 -27.42
C LYS A 311 -12.38 12.47 -28.56
N ALA A 312 -11.81 11.47 -29.21
CA ALA A 312 -11.65 11.48 -30.66
C ALA A 312 -12.99 11.09 -31.30
#